data_AF-A0A3E3E4J3-F1
#
_entry.id   AF-A0A3E3E4J3-F1
#
_cell.length_a   1.000
_cell.length_b   1.000
_cell.length_c   1.000
_cell.angle_alpha   90.00
_cell.angle_beta   90.00
_cell.angle_gamma   90.00
#
_symmetry.space_group_name_H-M   'P 1'
#
loop_
_entity.id
_entity.type
_entity.pdbx_description
1 polymer ?
#
loop_
_entity_poly.entity_id
_entity_poly.type
_entity_poly.pdbx_seq_one_letter_code
_entity_poly.pdbx_strand_id
1 'polypeptide(L)'
;MKATLLIKNIENLYTCDKEFRILSRAYIAIHHDKIIDVGIGSYSQWIDSATRVIDAVGEIVLPGFIDVSFTGFAKVRLGDQLRENSTALFAMRQNGILTLLTKDPKIQRKELSQDVFIQKKEVPYPILQREAQYKLTKPSKFLLSCGFGLPNSYVYSFQPLCYALFNTHHVDKRTLLESMTSLPAACFDLNDRGNIQKGMLADLLILQVPTIEHYFQTLGRPLIHRMIKNGIQFYPEWMVC
;
A
#
# COMPACT_ATOMS: atom_id res chain seq x y z
N MET A 1 11.30 -22.50 13.13
CA MET A 1 10.59 -22.02 11.92
C MET A 1 11.55 -21.12 11.16
N LYS A 2 11.66 -21.29 9.84
CA LYS A 2 12.55 -20.52 8.96
C LYS A 2 11.72 -19.66 8.00
N ALA A 3 12.29 -18.57 7.50
CA ALA A 3 11.56 -17.68 6.60
C ALA A 3 11.34 -18.35 5.23
N THR A 4 10.15 -18.22 4.65
CA THR A 4 9.92 -18.51 3.23
C THR A 4 10.44 -17.37 2.35
N LEU A 5 10.39 -16.14 2.87
CA LEU A 5 10.93 -14.94 2.23
C LEU A 5 11.63 -14.06 3.28
N LEU A 6 12.84 -13.63 2.97
CA LEU A 6 13.61 -12.67 3.74
C LEU A 6 13.88 -11.43 2.87
N ILE A 7 13.51 -10.26 3.36
CA ILE A 7 13.89 -8.97 2.75
C ILE A 7 14.98 -8.39 3.65
N LYS A 8 16.19 -8.15 3.10
CA LYS A 8 17.36 -7.71 3.87
C LYS A 8 17.93 -6.40 3.35
N ASN A 9 18.77 -5.78 4.18
CA ASN A 9 19.49 -4.55 3.88
C ASN A 9 18.58 -3.39 3.43
N ILE A 10 17.37 -3.32 3.98
CA ILE A 10 16.39 -2.29 3.66
C ILE A 10 16.97 -0.94 4.09
N GLU A 11 17.08 0.04 3.18
CA GLU A 11 17.66 1.35 3.50
C GLU A 11 16.85 2.04 4.60
N ASN A 12 15.54 2.16 4.41
CA ASN A 12 14.60 2.61 5.44
C ASN A 12 13.30 1.80 5.42
N LEU A 13 13.01 1.12 6.52
CA LEU A 13 11.76 0.38 6.74
C LEU A 13 10.78 1.23 7.54
N TYR A 14 9.61 1.53 6.96
CA TYR A 14 8.55 2.31 7.59
C TYR A 14 7.49 1.36 8.17
N THR A 15 7.49 1.20 9.49
CA THR A 15 6.62 0.24 10.17
C THR A 15 5.14 0.61 10.13
N CYS A 16 4.82 1.92 10.11
CA CYS A 16 3.44 2.44 10.18
C CYS A 16 2.63 1.90 11.37
N ASP A 17 3.32 1.43 12.42
CA ASP A 17 2.70 1.09 13.68
C ASP A 17 2.43 2.34 14.53
N LYS A 18 1.91 2.14 15.74
CA LYS A 18 1.58 3.24 16.65
C LYS A 18 2.78 4.17 16.91
N GLU A 19 3.97 3.59 17.00
CA GLU A 19 5.22 4.32 17.23
C GLU A 19 5.78 4.96 15.95
N PHE A 20 5.33 4.53 14.77
CA PHE A 20 5.80 4.97 13.45
C PHE A 20 7.33 4.88 13.34
N ARG A 21 7.88 3.72 13.68
CA ARG A 21 9.32 3.50 13.65
C ARG A 21 9.83 3.48 12.20
N ILE A 22 10.95 4.16 11.98
CA ILE A 22 11.74 4.08 10.75
C ILE A 22 13.04 3.36 11.11
N LEU A 23 13.23 2.15 10.58
CA LEU A 23 14.39 1.33 10.87
C LEU A 23 15.33 1.33 9.68
N SER A 24 16.55 1.84 9.88
CA SER A 24 17.57 1.84 8.82
C SER A 24 18.38 0.55 8.81
N ARG A 25 18.74 0.07 7.61
CA ARG A 25 19.45 -1.22 7.39
C ARG A 25 18.70 -2.40 8.03
N ALA A 26 17.39 -2.40 7.86
CA ALA A 26 16.50 -3.36 8.49
C ALA A 26 16.34 -4.65 7.68
N TYR A 27 15.67 -5.62 8.28
CA TYR A 27 15.17 -6.81 7.60
C TYR A 27 13.72 -7.11 7.99
N ILE A 28 13.05 -7.88 7.14
CA ILE A 28 11.74 -8.50 7.41
C ILE A 28 11.87 -9.99 7.09
N ALA A 29 11.59 -10.84 8.09
CA ALA A 29 11.47 -12.28 7.90
C ALA A 29 9.99 -12.67 7.80
N ILE A 30 9.63 -13.42 6.77
CA ILE A 30 8.26 -13.80 6.43
C ILE A 30 8.21 -15.32 6.33
N HIS A 31 7.20 -15.95 6.92
CA HIS A 31 6.91 -17.37 6.76
C HIS A 31 5.49 -17.53 6.24
N HIS A 32 5.36 -18.09 5.03
CA HIS A 32 4.14 -18.10 4.24
C HIS A 32 3.61 -16.68 4.05
N ASP A 33 2.45 -16.38 4.64
CA ASP A 33 1.77 -15.10 4.55
C ASP A 33 2.09 -14.14 5.68
N LYS A 34 2.76 -14.61 6.75
CA LYS A 34 2.94 -13.84 7.99
C LYS A 34 4.36 -13.35 8.18
N ILE A 35 4.46 -12.11 8.67
CA ILE A 35 5.70 -11.56 9.19
C ILE A 35 6.03 -12.26 10.51
N ILE A 36 7.18 -12.93 10.57
CA ILE A 36 7.62 -13.65 11.77
C ILE A 36 8.64 -12.86 12.58
N ASP A 37 9.36 -11.94 11.95
CA ASP A 37 10.28 -11.02 12.63
C ASP A 37 10.59 -9.77 11.80
N VAL A 38 10.93 -8.69 12.50
CA VAL A 38 11.32 -7.40 11.93
C VAL A 38 12.39 -6.81 12.84
N GLY A 39 13.53 -6.42 12.28
CA GLY A 39 14.62 -5.91 13.11
C GLY A 39 15.77 -5.29 12.33
N ILE A 40 16.81 -4.96 13.07
CA ILE A 40 18.09 -4.45 12.58
C ILE A 40 19.17 -5.46 12.97
N GLY A 41 20.21 -5.58 12.16
CA GLY A 41 21.35 -6.45 12.44
C GLY A 41 21.15 -7.85 11.85
N SER A 42 21.48 -8.89 12.64
CA SER A 42 21.53 -10.26 12.12
C SER A 42 20.15 -10.87 11.91
N TYR A 43 19.97 -11.45 10.73
CA TYR A 43 18.82 -12.26 10.31
C TYR A 43 19.20 -13.75 10.09
N SER A 44 20.42 -14.15 10.46
CA SER A 44 20.94 -15.50 10.20
C SER A 44 20.12 -16.61 10.85
N GLN A 45 19.43 -16.34 11.96
CA GLN A 45 18.52 -17.30 12.58
C GLN A 45 17.32 -17.64 11.69
N TRP A 46 16.91 -16.75 10.78
CA TRP A 46 15.72 -16.91 9.94
C TRP A 46 16.00 -17.56 8.60
N ILE A 47 17.25 -17.58 8.15
CA ILE A 47 17.64 -18.08 6.82
C ILE A 47 17.99 -19.58 6.85
N ASP A 48 17.68 -20.26 5.75
CA ASP A 48 18.12 -21.59 5.37
C ASP A 48 18.28 -21.67 3.84
N SER A 49 18.56 -22.86 3.30
CA SER A 49 18.75 -23.07 1.85
C SER A 49 17.48 -22.90 1.01
N ALA A 50 16.29 -22.96 1.62
CA ALA A 50 15.01 -22.81 0.93
C ALA A 50 14.45 -21.37 1.01
N THR A 51 15.06 -20.52 1.84
CA THR A 51 14.64 -19.14 2.05
C THR A 51 14.89 -18.30 0.79
N ARG A 52 13.83 -17.73 0.20
CA ARG A 52 13.99 -16.72 -0.85
C ARG A 52 14.51 -15.43 -0.23
N VAL A 53 15.49 -14.79 -0.85
CA VAL A 53 16.09 -13.55 -0.35
C VAL A 53 15.89 -12.43 -1.36
N ILE A 54 15.37 -11.29 -0.87
CA ILE A 54 15.34 -10.01 -1.58
C ILE A 54 16.34 -9.08 -0.90
N ASP A 55 17.24 -8.51 -1.68
CA ASP A 55 18.15 -7.46 -1.22
C ASP A 55 17.55 -6.09 -1.58
N ALA A 56 17.25 -5.26 -0.57
CA ALA A 56 16.57 -3.97 -0.71
C ALA A 56 17.51 -2.79 -0.42
N VAL A 57 18.80 -2.92 -0.77
CA VAL A 57 19.81 -1.87 -0.61
C VAL A 57 19.42 -0.62 -1.38
N GLY A 58 19.44 0.53 -0.70
CA GLY A 58 19.07 1.81 -1.29
C GLY A 58 17.56 1.98 -1.50
N GLU A 59 16.75 1.02 -1.05
CA GLU A 59 15.30 0.98 -1.23
C GLU A 59 14.58 1.09 0.11
N ILE A 60 13.37 1.63 0.06
CA ILE A 60 12.49 1.63 1.22
C ILE A 60 11.46 0.52 1.15
N VAL A 61 11.01 0.08 2.32
CA VAL A 61 9.91 -0.87 2.47
C VAL A 61 8.81 -0.29 3.34
N LEU A 62 7.57 -0.48 2.92
CA LEU A 62 6.36 0.02 3.58
C LEU A 62 5.18 -0.95 3.39
N PRO A 63 4.11 -0.85 4.20
CA PRO A 63 2.90 -1.62 3.98
C PRO A 63 2.29 -1.36 2.59
N GLY A 64 1.59 -2.36 2.05
CA GLY A 64 0.71 -2.19 0.89
C GLY A 64 -0.31 -1.07 1.11
N PHE A 65 -0.56 -0.27 0.07
CA PHE A 65 -1.51 0.82 0.18
C PHE A 65 -2.96 0.32 0.21
N ILE A 66 -3.81 1.11 0.89
CA ILE A 66 -5.23 0.83 1.09
C ILE A 66 -6.06 2.00 0.57
N ASP A 67 -6.85 1.77 -0.48
CA ASP A 67 -7.83 2.77 -0.97
C ASP A 67 -9.20 2.55 -0.34
N VAL A 68 -9.82 3.63 0.13
CA VAL A 68 -11.05 3.55 0.96
C VAL A 68 -12.35 3.86 0.24
N SER A 69 -12.31 4.27 -1.03
CA SER A 69 -13.49 4.81 -1.73
C SER A 69 -13.55 4.39 -3.19
N PHE A 70 -13.19 3.15 -3.50
CA PHE A 70 -13.32 2.63 -4.86
C PHE A 70 -14.80 2.44 -5.22
N THR A 71 -15.27 3.19 -6.21
CA THR A 71 -16.57 2.99 -6.85
C THR A 71 -16.35 2.51 -8.26
N GLY A 72 -16.77 1.27 -8.57
CA GLY A 72 -16.67 0.75 -9.93
C GLY A 72 -17.48 1.56 -10.94
N PHE A 73 -17.29 1.24 -12.21
CA PHE A 73 -18.09 1.83 -13.28
C PHE A 73 -19.56 1.45 -13.12
N ALA A 74 -20.44 2.42 -13.39
CA ALA A 74 -21.89 2.23 -13.41
C ALA A 74 -22.44 2.75 -14.74
N LYS A 75 -23.65 2.31 -15.11
CA LYS A 75 -24.36 2.75 -16.33
C LYS A 75 -23.73 2.30 -17.66
N VAL A 76 -23.03 1.16 -17.67
CA VAL A 76 -22.58 0.45 -18.87
C VAL A 76 -23.14 -0.97 -18.89
N ARG A 77 -23.04 -1.68 -20.03
CA ARG A 77 -23.44 -3.09 -20.11
C ARG A 77 -22.60 -3.92 -19.14
N LEU A 78 -23.18 -5.00 -18.58
CA LEU A 78 -22.50 -5.82 -17.57
C LEU A 78 -21.11 -6.31 -18.01
N GLY A 79 -20.95 -6.76 -19.26
CA GLY A 79 -19.66 -7.19 -19.78
C GLY A 79 -18.61 -6.06 -19.81
N ASP A 80 -19.00 -4.86 -20.23
CA ASP A 80 -18.12 -3.69 -20.20
C ASP A 80 -17.78 -3.27 -18.78
N GLN A 81 -18.76 -3.31 -17.88
CA GLN A 81 -18.56 -3.01 -16.46
C GLN A 81 -17.47 -3.90 -15.85
N LEU A 82 -17.53 -5.21 -16.11
CA LEU A 82 -16.54 -6.17 -15.61
C LEU A 82 -15.14 -5.88 -16.18
N ARG A 83 -15.05 -5.65 -17.50
CA ARG A 83 -13.79 -5.33 -18.17
C ARG A 83 -13.15 -4.05 -17.61
N GLU A 84 -13.93 -2.99 -17.50
CA GLU A 84 -13.44 -1.68 -17.06
C GLU A 84 -13.06 -1.68 -15.57
N ASN A 85 -13.86 -2.33 -14.72
CA ASN A 85 -13.50 -2.53 -13.31
C ASN A 85 -12.20 -3.30 -13.18
N SER A 86 -12.03 -4.39 -13.95
CA SER A 86 -10.78 -5.16 -13.95
C SER A 86 -9.58 -4.31 -14.36
N THR A 87 -9.72 -3.48 -15.41
CA THR A 87 -8.66 -2.56 -15.86
C THR A 87 -8.32 -1.52 -14.80
N ALA A 88 -9.33 -0.90 -14.17
CA ALA A 88 -9.11 0.10 -13.12
C ALA A 88 -8.41 -0.50 -11.90
N LEU A 89 -8.86 -1.67 -11.46
CA LEU A 89 -8.26 -2.37 -10.33
C LEU A 89 -6.83 -2.83 -10.64
N PHE A 90 -6.56 -3.29 -11.86
CA PHE A 90 -5.21 -3.57 -12.33
C PHE A 90 -4.33 -2.31 -12.29
N ALA A 91 -4.80 -1.18 -12.82
CA ALA A 91 -4.05 0.07 -12.81
C ALA A 91 -3.76 0.55 -11.37
N MET A 92 -4.73 0.43 -10.46
CA MET A 92 -4.54 0.73 -9.04
C MET A 92 -3.51 -0.20 -8.38
N ARG A 93 -3.55 -1.49 -8.70
CA ARG A 93 -2.55 -2.47 -8.25
C ARG A 93 -1.15 -2.07 -8.68
N GLN A 94 -0.96 -1.69 -9.95
CA GLN A 94 0.34 -1.25 -10.47
C GLN A 94 0.88 0.00 -9.76
N ASN A 95 0.03 0.73 -9.03
CA ASN A 95 0.39 1.90 -8.21
C ASN A 95 0.49 1.58 -6.71
N GLY A 96 0.57 0.30 -6.33
CA GLY A 96 0.83 -0.15 -4.96
C GLY A 96 -0.42 -0.31 -4.10
N ILE A 97 -1.61 -0.16 -4.68
CA ILE A 97 -2.89 -0.34 -3.97
C ILE A 97 -3.21 -1.84 -3.93
N LEU A 98 -2.84 -2.48 -2.83
CA LEU A 98 -3.00 -3.92 -2.61
C LEU A 98 -4.30 -4.28 -1.89
N THR A 99 -4.96 -3.30 -1.28
CA THR A 99 -6.28 -3.46 -0.65
C THR A 99 -7.19 -2.29 -1.04
N LEU A 100 -8.45 -2.58 -1.33
CA LEU A 100 -9.48 -1.58 -1.63
C LEU A 100 -10.72 -1.83 -0.80
N LEU A 101 -11.40 -0.76 -0.43
CA LEU A 101 -12.72 -0.76 0.15
C LEU A 101 -13.71 -0.20 -0.87
N THR A 102 -14.86 -0.86 -1.01
CA THR A 102 -15.92 -0.46 -1.92
C THR A 102 -17.28 -0.56 -1.27
N LYS A 103 -18.22 0.28 -1.70
CA LYS A 103 -19.64 0.14 -1.33
C LYS A 103 -20.40 -0.82 -2.25
N ASP A 104 -19.79 -1.25 -3.36
CA ASP A 104 -20.42 -2.18 -4.31
C ASP A 104 -20.05 -3.65 -3.98
N PRO A 105 -20.99 -4.45 -3.45
CA PRO A 105 -20.72 -5.85 -3.11
C PRO A 105 -20.35 -6.72 -4.33
N LYS A 106 -20.71 -6.30 -5.56
CA LYS A 106 -20.43 -7.08 -6.78
C LYS A 106 -18.96 -7.09 -7.16
N ILE A 107 -18.16 -6.16 -6.64
CA ILE A 107 -16.73 -6.02 -6.95
C ILE A 107 -15.87 -6.65 -5.85
N GLN A 108 -16.49 -7.14 -4.77
CA GLN A 108 -15.78 -7.82 -3.70
C GLN A 108 -15.02 -9.02 -4.26
N ARG A 109 -13.72 -9.10 -3.94
CA ARG A 109 -12.85 -10.20 -4.35
C ARG A 109 -11.66 -10.34 -3.42
N LYS A 110 -11.11 -11.55 -3.34
CA LYS A 110 -9.84 -11.83 -2.69
C LYS A 110 -8.94 -12.51 -3.70
N GLU A 111 -7.82 -11.89 -4.04
CA GLU A 111 -6.86 -12.43 -5.00
C GLU A 111 -5.46 -12.43 -4.40
N LEU A 112 -4.56 -13.22 -5.00
CA LEU A 112 -3.16 -13.30 -4.58
C LEU A 112 -2.38 -11.99 -4.77
N SER A 113 -2.97 -10.98 -5.43
CA SER A 113 -2.29 -9.73 -5.79
C SER A 113 -3.01 -8.47 -5.31
N GLN A 114 -4.29 -8.55 -4.97
CA GLN A 114 -5.11 -7.42 -4.53
C GLN A 114 -6.40 -7.91 -3.87
N ASP A 115 -6.75 -7.36 -2.71
CA ASP A 115 -8.02 -7.62 -2.04
C ASP A 115 -9.00 -6.45 -2.23
N VAL A 116 -10.28 -6.75 -2.41
CA VAL A 116 -11.37 -5.76 -2.43
C VAL A 116 -12.42 -6.17 -1.41
N PHE A 117 -12.60 -5.36 -0.38
CA PHE A 117 -13.56 -5.59 0.70
C PHE A 117 -14.75 -4.65 0.62
N ILE A 118 -15.88 -5.10 1.16
CA ILE A 118 -17.06 -4.25 1.32
C ILE A 118 -16.81 -3.29 2.49
N GLN A 119 -17.01 -2.00 2.23
CA GLN A 119 -17.08 -0.96 3.23
C GLN A 119 -18.40 -1.07 4.00
N LYS A 120 -18.34 -1.52 5.25
CA LYS A 120 -19.53 -1.73 6.10
C LYS A 120 -19.81 -0.61 7.10
N LYS A 121 -18.91 0.36 7.24
CA LYS A 121 -19.01 1.42 8.23
C LYS A 121 -18.61 2.78 7.69
N GLU A 122 -19.20 3.79 8.30
CA GLU A 122 -18.75 5.17 8.18
C GLU A 122 -17.51 5.37 9.05
N VAL A 123 -16.69 6.31 8.66
CA VAL A 123 -15.41 6.61 9.30
C VAL A 123 -15.44 8.04 9.85
N PRO A 124 -14.81 8.29 11.01
CA PRO A 124 -14.84 9.59 11.66
C PRO A 124 -13.92 10.63 11.00
N TYR A 125 -13.11 10.22 10.02
CA TYR A 125 -12.14 11.08 9.35
C TYR A 125 -12.59 11.43 7.92
N PRO A 126 -12.31 12.65 7.44
CA PRO A 126 -12.60 13.00 6.06
C PRO A 126 -11.79 12.13 5.09
N ILE A 127 -12.42 11.75 3.98
CA ILE A 127 -11.75 11.07 2.86
C ILE A 127 -11.33 12.14 1.85
N LEU A 128 -10.02 12.31 1.67
CA LEU A 128 -9.45 13.21 0.69
C LEU A 128 -9.20 12.47 -0.62
N GLN A 129 -9.86 12.96 -1.66
CA GLN A 129 -9.79 12.50 -3.04
C GLN A 129 -9.23 13.59 -3.95
N ARG A 130 -9.23 14.84 -3.49
CA ARG A 130 -8.75 16.03 -4.20
C ARG A 130 -8.08 17.00 -3.25
N GLU A 131 -7.09 17.72 -3.78
CA GLU A 131 -6.37 18.77 -3.04
C GLU A 131 -7.32 19.86 -2.47
N ALA A 132 -8.39 20.19 -3.20
CA ALA A 132 -9.37 21.20 -2.76
C ALA A 132 -10.06 20.85 -1.43
N GLN A 133 -10.27 19.56 -1.15
CA GLN A 133 -10.88 19.11 0.12
C GLN A 133 -9.95 19.38 1.31
N TYR A 134 -8.64 19.26 1.12
CA TYR A 134 -7.65 19.65 2.12
C TYR A 134 -7.62 21.16 2.33
N LYS A 135 -7.61 21.95 1.24
CA LYS A 135 -7.57 23.43 1.32
C LYS A 135 -8.69 24.02 2.17
N LEU A 136 -9.87 23.43 2.11
CA LEU A 136 -11.05 23.91 2.83
C LEU A 136 -10.99 23.66 4.34
N THR A 137 -10.49 22.49 4.76
CA THR A 137 -10.66 22.02 6.15
C THR A 137 -9.35 21.80 6.90
N LYS A 138 -8.22 21.66 6.20
CA LYS A 138 -6.87 21.35 6.72
C LYS A 138 -6.90 20.34 7.88
N PRO A 139 -7.49 19.15 7.67
CA PRO A 139 -7.69 18.20 8.74
C PRO A 139 -6.34 17.62 9.19
N SER A 140 -6.16 17.47 10.49
CA SER A 140 -4.95 16.85 11.07
C SER A 140 -4.91 15.34 10.87
N LYS A 141 -6.06 14.70 10.64
CA LYS A 141 -6.21 13.28 10.29
C LYS A 141 -7.21 13.11 9.18
N PHE A 142 -6.87 12.29 8.20
CA PHE A 142 -7.70 12.02 7.04
C PHE A 142 -7.33 10.67 6.42
N LEU A 143 -8.24 10.13 5.60
CA LEU A 143 -7.95 8.98 4.74
C LEU A 143 -7.71 9.47 3.31
N LEU A 144 -6.75 8.88 2.60
CA LEU A 144 -6.61 9.14 1.18
C LEU A 144 -7.44 8.13 0.37
N SER A 145 -8.02 8.61 -0.72
CA SER A 145 -8.48 7.77 -1.82
C SER A 145 -8.07 8.41 -3.13
N CYS A 146 -7.88 7.60 -4.17
CA CYS A 146 -7.56 8.06 -5.50
C CYS A 146 -8.72 8.84 -6.15
N GLY A 147 -9.91 8.82 -5.54
CA GLY A 147 -11.07 9.56 -6.05
C GLY A 147 -11.60 9.03 -7.38
N PHE A 148 -11.37 7.73 -7.61
CA PHE A 148 -11.83 7.04 -8.80
C PHE A 148 -13.36 7.07 -8.89
N GLY A 149 -13.88 7.42 -10.07
CA GLY A 149 -15.31 7.54 -10.31
C GLY A 149 -15.89 8.94 -10.05
N LEU A 150 -15.10 9.88 -9.53
CA LEU A 150 -15.51 11.29 -9.48
C LEU A 150 -15.34 11.97 -10.85
N PRO A 151 -16.18 12.97 -11.20
CA PRO A 151 -16.07 13.70 -12.48
C PRO A 151 -14.67 14.29 -12.69
N ASN A 152 -14.03 14.02 -13.83
CA ASN A 152 -12.65 14.44 -14.14
C ASN A 152 -11.57 13.88 -13.20
N SER A 153 -11.81 12.73 -12.57
CA SER A 153 -10.87 12.06 -11.68
C SER A 153 -10.78 10.57 -12.03
N TYR A 154 -9.87 10.25 -12.96
CA TYR A 154 -9.46 8.88 -13.30
C TYR A 154 -8.06 8.63 -12.77
N VAL A 155 -7.85 8.97 -11.50
CA VAL A 155 -6.56 8.76 -10.86
C VAL A 155 -6.53 7.36 -10.28
N TYR A 156 -5.50 6.59 -10.62
CA TYR A 156 -5.29 5.21 -10.15
C TYR A 156 -4.16 5.11 -9.11
N SER A 157 -3.72 6.25 -8.56
CA SER A 157 -2.53 6.37 -7.74
C SER A 157 -2.70 7.44 -6.68
N PHE A 158 -2.15 7.22 -5.49
CA PHE A 158 -2.05 8.26 -4.46
C PHE A 158 -1.04 9.35 -4.82
N GLN A 159 -0.08 9.05 -5.69
CA GLN A 159 1.10 9.88 -5.94
C GLN A 159 0.77 11.35 -6.30
N PRO A 160 -0.21 11.67 -7.18
CA PRO A 160 -0.56 13.07 -7.49
C PRO A 160 -1.05 13.87 -6.28
N LEU A 161 -1.91 13.26 -5.46
CA LEU A 161 -2.46 13.94 -4.27
C LEU A 161 -1.41 14.02 -3.16
N CYS A 162 -0.63 12.96 -2.94
CA CYS A 162 0.50 12.98 -2.01
C CYS A 162 1.52 14.06 -2.38
N TYR A 163 1.82 14.22 -3.68
CA TYR A 163 2.70 15.28 -4.16
C TYR A 163 2.19 16.67 -3.81
N ALA A 164 0.91 16.96 -4.10
CA ALA A 164 0.32 18.25 -3.78
C ALA A 164 0.32 18.51 -2.26
N LEU A 165 -0.10 17.53 -1.47
CA LEU A 165 -0.17 17.66 -0.01
C LEU A 165 1.22 17.83 0.63
N PHE A 166 2.22 17.09 0.17
CA PHE A 166 3.58 17.17 0.71
C PHE A 166 4.31 18.44 0.28
N ASN A 167 4.29 18.77 -1.01
CA ASN A 167 5.11 19.85 -1.56
C ASN A 167 4.45 21.23 -1.42
N THR A 168 3.12 21.31 -1.52
CA THR A 168 2.39 22.59 -1.48
C THR A 168 1.80 22.88 -0.11
N HIS A 169 1.32 21.85 0.59
CA HIS A 169 0.64 22.03 1.89
C HIS A 169 1.49 21.62 3.09
N HIS A 170 2.71 21.13 2.85
CA HIS A 170 3.66 20.69 3.89
C HIS A 170 3.04 19.70 4.88
N VAL A 171 2.12 18.85 4.42
CA VAL A 171 1.61 17.75 5.23
C VAL A 171 2.78 16.82 5.55
N ASP A 172 2.93 16.46 6.81
CA ASP A 172 4.04 15.63 7.24
C ASP A 172 3.95 14.21 6.66
N LYS A 173 5.11 13.59 6.48
CA LYS A 173 5.25 12.27 5.87
C LYS A 173 4.51 11.16 6.64
N ARG A 174 4.41 11.28 7.96
CA ARG A 174 3.75 10.28 8.80
C ARG A 174 2.26 10.32 8.56
N THR A 175 1.65 11.50 8.62
CA THR A 175 0.22 11.69 8.32
C THR A 175 -0.12 11.18 6.93
N LEU A 176 0.68 11.51 5.91
CA LEU A 176 0.45 11.00 4.56
C LEU A 176 0.57 9.47 4.48
N LEU A 177 1.64 8.88 5.01
CA LEU A 177 1.85 7.45 4.93
C LEU A 177 0.79 6.66 5.71
N GLU A 178 0.45 7.09 6.92
CA GLU A 178 -0.60 6.47 7.74
C GLU A 178 -1.98 6.59 7.06
N SER A 179 -2.28 7.70 6.37
CA SER A 179 -3.56 7.93 5.68
C SER A 179 -3.86 6.96 4.53
N MET A 180 -2.84 6.25 4.03
CA MET A 180 -2.95 5.23 2.98
C MET A 180 -2.51 3.83 3.44
N THR A 181 -2.23 3.63 4.74
CA THR A 181 -1.78 2.34 5.31
C THR A 181 -2.51 2.00 6.63
N SER A 182 -1.97 2.38 7.78
CA SER A 182 -2.43 1.94 9.10
C SER A 182 -3.74 2.59 9.53
N LEU A 183 -3.96 3.86 9.17
CA LEU A 183 -5.19 4.57 9.52
C LEU A 183 -6.42 3.99 8.82
N PRO A 184 -6.44 3.75 7.48
CA PRO A 184 -7.56 3.08 6.85
C PRO A 184 -7.71 1.63 7.34
N ALA A 185 -6.62 0.89 7.60
CA ALA A 185 -6.71 -0.45 8.18
C ALA A 185 -7.46 -0.44 9.53
N ALA A 186 -7.07 0.44 10.45
CA ALA A 186 -7.74 0.60 11.74
C ALA A 186 -9.19 1.09 11.56
N CYS A 187 -9.42 2.07 10.67
CA CYS A 187 -10.75 2.59 10.40
C CYS A 187 -11.70 1.57 9.80
N PHE A 188 -11.20 0.48 9.21
CA PHE A 188 -11.97 -0.59 8.56
C PHE A 188 -11.82 -1.98 9.21
N ASP A 189 -11.26 -2.05 10.42
CA ASP A 189 -11.06 -3.30 11.19
C ASP A 189 -10.24 -4.36 10.42
N LEU A 190 -9.32 -3.90 9.57
CA LEU A 190 -8.38 -4.76 8.86
C LEU A 190 -7.19 -5.07 9.78
N ASN A 191 -7.45 -5.89 10.79
CA ASN A 191 -6.52 -6.17 11.90
C ASN A 191 -5.26 -6.96 11.50
N ASP A 192 -5.16 -7.38 10.23
CA ASP A 192 -4.11 -8.23 9.71
C ASP A 192 -3.13 -7.50 8.78
N ARG A 193 -3.31 -6.18 8.55
CA ARG A 193 -2.53 -5.40 7.58
C ARG A 193 -2.45 -3.91 7.94
N GLY A 194 -1.79 -3.14 7.06
CA GLY A 194 -1.67 -1.68 7.18
C GLY A 194 -0.49 -1.22 8.03
N ASN A 195 0.19 -2.13 8.71
CA ASN A 195 1.46 -1.90 9.39
C ASN A 195 2.38 -3.12 9.26
N ILE A 196 3.67 -2.94 9.55
CA ILE A 196 4.69 -3.98 9.51
C ILE A 196 5.08 -4.34 10.93
N GLN A 197 4.49 -5.40 11.43
CA GLN A 197 4.80 -5.99 12.73
C GLN A 197 4.69 -7.52 12.67
N LYS A 198 5.33 -8.21 13.62
CA LYS A 198 5.20 -9.66 13.77
C LYS A 198 3.73 -10.06 13.90
N GLY A 199 3.30 -11.05 13.13
CA GLY A 199 1.93 -11.57 13.08
C GLY A 199 1.03 -10.89 12.04
N MET A 200 1.44 -9.77 11.44
CA MET A 200 0.73 -9.15 10.33
C MET A 200 0.95 -9.93 9.03
N LEU A 201 0.03 -9.77 8.08
CA LEU A 201 0.23 -10.23 6.71
C LEU A 201 1.40 -9.48 6.06
N ALA A 202 2.18 -10.20 5.27
CA ALA A 202 3.25 -9.64 4.45
C ALA A 202 2.69 -9.04 3.15
N ASP A 203 1.95 -7.94 3.31
CA ASP A 203 1.50 -7.07 2.21
C ASP A 203 2.41 -5.85 2.18
N LEU A 204 3.40 -5.85 1.28
CA LEU A 204 4.53 -4.94 1.31
C LEU A 204 4.81 -4.33 -0.08
N LEU A 205 5.25 -3.08 -0.07
CA LEU A 205 5.82 -2.40 -1.23
C LEU A 205 7.31 -2.18 -0.98
N ILE A 206 8.11 -2.44 -2.01
CA ILE A 206 9.53 -2.06 -2.06
C ILE A 206 9.67 -0.98 -3.12
N LEU A 207 10.08 0.22 -2.70
CA LEU A 207 10.22 1.37 -3.60
C LEU A 207 11.70 1.67 -3.85
N GLN A 208 12.05 1.90 -5.12
CA GLN A 208 13.40 2.22 -5.59
C GLN A 208 13.76 3.69 -5.30
N VAL A 209 13.65 4.08 -4.04
CA VAL A 209 14.00 5.39 -3.51
C VAL A 209 14.57 5.21 -2.11
N PRO A 210 15.43 6.12 -1.62
CA PRO A 210 16.03 5.99 -0.29
C PRO A 210 15.10 6.44 0.84
N THR A 211 14.08 7.25 0.56
CA THR A 211 13.16 7.83 1.55
C THR A 211 11.74 7.96 1.02
N ILE A 212 10.75 7.97 1.90
CA ILE A 212 9.34 8.16 1.52
C ILE A 212 9.09 9.58 0.97
N GLU A 213 9.84 10.56 1.44
CA GLU A 213 9.80 11.94 0.95
C GLU A 213 10.13 11.99 -0.54
N HIS A 214 11.13 11.21 -1.01
CA HIS A 214 11.45 11.13 -2.43
C HIS A 214 10.25 10.62 -3.24
N TYR A 215 9.53 9.61 -2.74
CA TYR A 215 8.31 9.12 -3.38
C TYR A 215 7.23 10.22 -3.46
N PHE A 216 7.03 10.98 -2.39
CA PHE A 216 6.09 12.12 -2.35
C PHE A 216 6.52 13.30 -3.22
N GLN A 217 7.81 13.46 -3.50
CA GLN A 217 8.35 14.54 -4.35
C GLN A 217 8.41 14.17 -5.83
N THR A 218 8.13 12.92 -6.19
CA THR A 218 8.24 12.45 -7.57
C THR A 218 6.86 12.27 -8.20
N LEU A 219 6.69 12.75 -9.43
CA LEU A 219 5.50 12.50 -10.24
C LEU A 219 5.89 11.81 -11.56
N GLY A 220 5.01 10.93 -12.04
CA GLY A 220 5.10 10.35 -13.38
C GLY A 220 6.23 9.35 -13.60
N ARG A 221 6.99 8.99 -12.56
CA ARG A 221 7.99 7.91 -12.62
C ARG A 221 7.51 6.70 -11.83
N PRO A 222 7.55 5.49 -12.40
CA PRO A 222 7.29 4.27 -11.64
C PRO A 222 8.43 4.06 -10.64
N LEU A 223 8.12 4.12 -9.35
CA LEU A 223 9.09 3.94 -8.26
C LEU A 223 8.91 2.61 -7.51
N ILE A 224 7.83 1.87 -7.77
CA ILE A 224 7.61 0.55 -7.18
C ILE A 224 8.53 -0.44 -7.87
N HIS A 225 9.48 -1.00 -7.13
CA HIS A 225 10.35 -2.07 -7.62
C HIS A 225 9.71 -3.43 -7.44
N ARG A 226 9.10 -3.68 -6.27
CA ARG A 226 8.48 -4.97 -5.94
C ARG A 226 7.19 -4.77 -5.17
N MET A 227 6.25 -5.67 -5.42
CA MET A 227 5.02 -5.81 -4.64
C MET A 227 4.92 -7.23 -4.13
N ILE A 228 4.60 -7.35 -2.85
CA ILE A 228 4.47 -8.60 -2.12
C ILE A 228 3.08 -8.59 -1.50
N LYS A 229 2.31 -9.66 -1.72
CA LYS A 229 1.00 -9.86 -1.11
C LYS A 229 0.98 -11.25 -0.48
N ASN A 230 0.55 -11.35 0.77
CA ASN A 230 0.57 -12.60 1.54
C ASN A 230 1.94 -13.32 1.43
N GLY A 231 3.04 -12.56 1.50
CA GLY A 231 4.41 -13.08 1.43
C GLY A 231 4.88 -13.56 0.06
N ILE A 232 4.05 -13.43 -0.98
CA ILE A 232 4.38 -13.79 -2.36
C ILE A 232 4.74 -12.52 -3.12
N GLN A 233 6.00 -12.40 -3.55
CA GLN A 233 6.37 -11.39 -4.55
C GLN A 233 5.68 -11.73 -5.88
N PHE A 234 4.83 -10.83 -6.38
CA PHE A 234 4.12 -10.99 -7.67
C PHE A 234 4.49 -9.92 -8.71
N TYR A 235 5.24 -8.87 -8.30
CA TYR A 235 5.71 -7.81 -9.19
C TYR A 235 7.24 -7.67 -9.12
N PRO A 236 7.94 -7.42 -10.26
CA PRO A 236 7.40 -7.40 -11.63
C PRO A 236 6.82 -8.76 -12.03
N GLU A 237 5.82 -8.76 -12.92
CA GLU A 237 5.24 -10.01 -13.44
C GLU A 237 6.34 -10.75 -14.21
N TRP A 238 6.77 -11.90 -13.71
CA TRP A 238 7.70 -12.75 -14.45
C TRP A 238 6.95 -13.37 -15.62
N MET A 239 7.11 -12.82 -16.82
CA MET A 239 6.81 -13.57 -18.03
C MET A 239 7.85 -14.70 -18.11
N VAL A 240 7.42 -15.93 -17.86
CA VAL A 240 8.19 -17.11 -18.24
C VAL A 240 8.12 -17.15 -19.76
N CYS A 241 9.19 -16.69 -20.42
CA CYS A 241 9.39 -16.87 -21.86
C CYS A 241 9.60 -18.35 -22.18
#